data_AF-A0A7Y7DBP7-F1
#
_entry.id   AF-A0A7Y7DBP7-F1
#
_cell.length_a   1.000
_cell.length_b   1.000
_cell.length_c   1.000
_cell.angle_alpha   90.00
_cell.angle_beta   90.00
_cell.angle_gamma   90.00
#
_symmetry.space_group_name_H-M   'P 1'
#
loop_
_entity.id
_entity.type
_entity.pdbx_description
1 polymer ?
#
loop_
_entity_poly.entity_id
_entity_poly.type
_entity_poly.pdbx_seq_one_letter_code
_entity_poly.pdbx_strand_id
1 'polypeptide(L)'
;MTETNPFPLDFPAVDPAIDPEGMILAAYRNEAMGIDEARTIYLDWAFRLGPRVSTSTAIRRLLALYAPQVGPGHPMTHVLREGLKRTQQAVPRAWEG
;
A
#
# COMPACT_ATOMS: atom_id res chain seq x y z
N MET A 1 -29.90 20.76 -8.97
CA MET A 1 -29.09 19.67 -9.56
C MET A 1 -27.74 19.75 -8.89
N THR A 2 -27.60 19.09 -7.74
CA THR A 2 -26.31 19.00 -7.06
C THR A 2 -25.41 18.12 -7.91
N GLU A 3 -24.38 18.72 -8.50
CA GLU A 3 -23.24 17.95 -8.97
C GLU A 3 -22.55 17.43 -7.72
N THR A 4 -23.04 16.29 -7.22
CA THR A 4 -22.41 15.57 -6.14
C THR A 4 -21.10 15.07 -6.71
N ASN A 5 -20.02 15.81 -6.51
CA ASN A 5 -18.71 15.20 -6.54
C ASN A 5 -18.79 14.02 -5.55
N PRO A 6 -18.79 12.76 -6.00
CA PRO A 6 -19.08 11.64 -5.11
C PRO A 6 -17.95 11.39 -4.11
N PHE A 7 -16.86 12.15 -4.15
CA PHE A 7 -15.67 11.92 -3.35
C PHE A 7 -15.31 13.10 -2.45
N PRO A 8 -15.77 13.11 -1.19
CA PRO A 8 -14.94 13.51 -0.07
C PRO A 8 -14.20 12.25 0.41
N LEU A 9 -13.30 11.68 -0.40
CA LEU A 9 -12.30 10.78 0.17
C LEU A 9 -11.27 11.71 0.80
N ASP A 10 -11.45 12.00 2.09
CA ASP A 10 -10.44 12.61 2.94
C ASP A 10 -9.28 11.61 3.12
N PHE A 11 -8.66 11.23 2.00
CA PHE A 11 -7.42 10.50 2.01
C PHE A 11 -6.41 11.34 2.78
N PRO A 12 -5.69 10.74 3.73
CA PRO A 12 -4.61 11.44 4.38
C PRO A 12 -3.58 11.88 3.32
N ALA A 13 -2.91 13.00 3.59
CA ALA A 13 -1.79 13.44 2.77
C ALA A 13 -0.74 12.32 2.67
N VAL A 14 -0.01 12.28 1.54
CA VAL A 14 1.10 11.33 1.35
C VAL A 14 2.06 11.46 2.52
N ASP A 15 2.39 10.32 3.13
CA ASP A 15 3.51 10.23 4.08
C ASP A 15 4.78 9.82 3.32
N PRO A 16 5.69 10.76 3.01
CA PRO A 16 6.87 10.48 2.19
C PRO A 16 7.85 9.51 2.88
N ALA A 17 7.70 9.23 4.18
CA ALA A 17 8.52 8.24 4.86
C ALA A 17 8.17 6.81 4.48
N ILE A 18 6.93 6.54 4.04
CA ILE A 18 6.43 5.21 3.68
C ILE A 18 5.93 5.12 2.24
N ASP A 19 5.66 6.26 1.61
CA ASP A 19 5.21 6.38 0.21
C ASP A 19 5.91 7.60 -0.44
N PRO A 20 7.23 7.52 -0.71
CA PRO A 20 8.05 8.68 -1.09
C PRO A 20 7.52 9.49 -2.29
N GLU A 21 6.82 8.80 -3.20
CA GLU A 21 6.29 9.39 -4.42
C GLU A 21 4.76 9.35 -4.51
N GLY A 22 4.08 8.97 -3.43
CA GLY A 22 2.61 8.88 -3.42
C GLY A 22 2.05 7.80 -4.34
N MET A 23 2.84 6.80 -4.74
CA MET A 23 2.43 5.75 -5.67
C MET A 23 1.32 4.89 -5.10
N ILE A 24 1.40 4.56 -3.82
CA ILE A 24 0.39 3.73 -3.16
C ILE A 24 -0.89 4.53 -2.98
N LEU A 25 -0.80 5.81 -2.58
CA LEU A 25 -1.97 6.69 -2.54
C LEU A 25 -2.65 6.82 -3.91
N ALA A 26 -1.86 7.05 -4.98
CA ALA A 26 -2.39 7.16 -6.34
C ALA A 26 -3.14 5.88 -6.76
N ALA A 27 -2.58 4.71 -6.44
CA ALA A 27 -3.22 3.43 -6.68
C ALA A 27 -4.55 3.29 -5.91
N TYR A 28 -4.59 3.72 -4.64
CA TYR A 28 -5.82 3.72 -3.83
C TYR A 28 -6.93 4.64 -4.35
N ARG A 29 -6.57 5.68 -5.10
CA ARG A 29 -7.52 6.60 -5.75
C ARG A 29 -8.02 6.11 -7.10
N ASN A 30 -7.42 5.06 -7.67
CA ASN A 30 -7.81 4.52 -8.96
C ASN A 30 -8.81 3.37 -8.80
N GLU A 31 -10.11 3.67 -8.95
CA GLU A 31 -11.21 2.69 -8.78
C GLU A 31 -11.25 1.62 -9.87
N ALA A 32 -10.69 1.90 -11.05
CA ALA A 32 -10.69 0.99 -12.20
C ALA A 32 -9.43 0.11 -12.26
N MET A 33 -8.54 0.21 -11.27
CA MET A 33 -7.27 -0.52 -11.25
C MET A 33 -7.48 -2.03 -11.11
N GLY A 34 -6.74 -2.81 -11.90
CA GLY A 34 -6.71 -4.27 -11.81
C GLY A 34 -5.69 -4.80 -10.80
N ILE A 35 -5.77 -6.09 -10.46
CA ILE A 35 -4.82 -6.72 -9.53
C ILE A 35 -3.38 -6.77 -10.06
N ASP A 36 -3.19 -6.94 -11.37
CA ASP A 36 -1.85 -7.01 -11.98
C ASP A 36 -1.17 -5.64 -12.01
N GLU A 37 -1.94 -4.57 -12.27
CA GLU A 37 -1.46 -3.20 -12.17
C GLU A 37 -1.06 -2.86 -10.72
N ALA A 38 -1.88 -3.25 -9.74
CA ALA A 38 -1.55 -3.07 -8.33
C ALA A 38 -0.25 -3.79 -7.92
N ARG A 39 0.03 -4.97 -8.48
CA ARG A 39 1.29 -5.70 -8.24
C ARG A 39 2.50 -4.96 -8.82
N THR A 40 2.38 -4.44 -10.03
CA THR A 40 3.45 -3.63 -10.66
C THR A 40 3.75 -2.39 -9.84
N ILE A 41 2.73 -1.62 -9.46
CA ILE A 41 2.90 -0.42 -8.62
C ILE A 41 3.52 -0.77 -7.27
N TYR A 42 3.09 -1.86 -6.63
CA TYR A 42 3.69 -2.31 -5.37
C TYR A 42 5.18 -2.64 -5.50
N LEU A 43 5.60 -3.28 -6.60
CA LEU A 43 7.01 -3.59 -6.82
C LEU A 43 7.83 -2.32 -7.03
N ASP A 44 7.34 -1.40 -7.86
CA ASP A 44 8.00 -0.11 -8.09
C ASP A 44 8.11 0.72 -6.80
N TRP A 45 7.05 0.73 -6.00
CA TRP A 45 7.05 1.35 -4.67
C TRP A 45 8.10 0.71 -3.76
N ALA A 46 8.18 -0.62 -3.71
CA ALA A 46 9.12 -1.32 -2.85
C ALA A 46 10.58 -1.04 -3.22
N PHE A 47 10.89 -0.84 -4.50
CA PHE A 47 12.22 -0.42 -4.96
C PHE A 47 12.57 1.03 -4.55
N ARG A 48 11.57 1.91 -4.49
CA ARG A 48 11.75 3.31 -4.07
C ARG A 48 11.76 3.49 -2.56
N LEU A 49 11.30 2.49 -1.81
CA LEU A 49 11.33 2.50 -0.36
C LEU A 49 12.78 2.49 0.14
N GLY A 50 13.23 3.62 0.69
CA GLY A 50 14.58 3.75 1.23
C GLY A 50 14.82 2.88 2.48
N PRO A 51 16.10 2.70 2.90
CA PRO A 51 16.47 1.80 4.00
C PRO A 51 16.02 2.27 5.40
N ARG A 52 15.43 3.47 5.50
CA ARG A 52 15.03 4.08 6.78
C ARG A 52 13.83 3.40 7.44
N VAL A 53 13.00 2.71 6.65
CA VAL A 53 11.80 2.01 7.13
C VAL A 53 11.79 0.59 6.58
N SER A 54 11.46 -0.39 7.42
CA SER A 54 11.28 -1.75 6.92
C SER A 54 10.04 -1.83 6.03
N THR A 55 10.09 -2.64 4.97
CA THR A 55 8.94 -2.85 4.08
C THR A 55 7.70 -3.29 4.86
N SER A 56 7.85 -4.18 5.85
CA SER A 56 6.73 -4.64 6.67
C SER A 56 6.10 -3.51 7.52
N THR A 57 6.92 -2.61 8.08
CA THR A 57 6.46 -1.42 8.82
C THR A 57 5.71 -0.47 7.89
N ALA A 58 6.26 -0.20 6.72
CA ALA A 58 5.65 0.68 5.73
C ALA A 58 4.29 0.12 5.27
N ILE A 59 4.22 -1.16 4.90
CA ILE A 59 2.97 -1.83 4.51
C ILE A 59 1.89 -1.72 5.59
N ARG A 60 2.22 -1.98 6.87
CA ARG A 60 1.24 -1.87 7.97
C ARG A 60 0.68 -0.46 8.08
N ARG A 61 1.53 0.56 7.93
CA ARG A 61 1.12 1.96 8.01
C ARG A 61 0.27 2.37 6.81
N LEU A 62 0.64 1.96 5.60
CA LEU A 62 -0.15 2.19 4.39
C LEU A 62 -1.55 1.56 4.48
N LEU A 63 -1.63 0.31 4.94
CA LEU A 63 -2.91 -0.36 5.18
C LEU A 63 -3.77 0.37 6.22
N ALA A 64 -3.18 0.89 7.30
CA ALA A 64 -3.91 1.64 8.31
C ALA A 64 -4.42 3.00 7.79
N LEU A 65 -3.64 3.67 6.93
CA LEU A 65 -3.98 4.99 6.40
C LEU A 65 -5.01 4.94 5.28
N TYR A 66 -4.84 4.02 4.33
CA TYR A 66 -5.56 4.08 3.06
C TYR A 66 -6.67 3.03 2.93
N ALA A 67 -6.50 1.83 3.49
CA ALA A 67 -7.51 0.77 3.34
C ALA A 67 -8.90 1.12 3.93
N PRO A 68 -9.02 1.85 5.06
CA PRO A 68 -10.33 2.27 5.57
C PRO A 68 -11.09 3.22 4.65
N GLN A 69 -10.40 3.94 3.76
CA GLN A 69 -11.02 4.95 2.88
C GLN A 69 -11.81 4.31 1.72
N VAL A 70 -11.39 3.12 1.27
CA VAL A 70 -11.99 2.43 0.11
C VAL A 70 -12.51 1.03 0.45
N GLY A 71 -12.20 0.51 1.63
CA GLY A 71 -12.56 -0.83 2.09
C GLY A 71 -11.54 -1.93 1.75
N PRO A 72 -11.79 -3.15 2.25
CA PRO A 72 -10.83 -4.25 2.19
C PRO A 72 -10.70 -4.92 0.81
N GLY A 73 -11.63 -4.66 -0.11
CA GLY A 73 -11.69 -5.28 -1.45
C GLY A 73 -10.85 -4.59 -2.52
N HIS A 74 -10.23 -3.45 -2.19
CA HIS A 74 -9.41 -2.72 -3.15
C HIS A 74 -8.16 -3.55 -3.55
N PRO A 75 -7.81 -3.66 -4.85
CA PRO A 75 -6.70 -4.50 -5.30
C PRO A 75 -5.37 -4.17 -4.62
N MET A 76 -5.07 -2.89 -4.36
CA MET A 76 -3.87 -2.51 -3.60
C MET A 76 -3.89 -3.02 -2.16
N THR A 77 -5.06 -3.07 -1.50
CA THR A 77 -5.19 -3.64 -0.16
C THR A 77 -4.84 -5.13 -0.17
N HIS A 78 -5.27 -5.86 -1.21
CA HIS A 78 -4.92 -7.27 -1.37
C HIS A 78 -3.41 -7.47 -1.53
N VAL A 79 -2.78 -6.73 -2.46
CA VAL A 79 -1.33 -6.83 -2.71
C VAL A 79 -0.50 -6.46 -1.49
N LEU A 80 -0.85 -5.38 -0.78
CA LEU A 80 -0.18 -4.99 0.47
C LEU A 80 -0.28 -6.09 1.54
N ARG A 81 -1.45 -6.72 1.71
CA ARG A 81 -1.62 -7.84 2.66
C ARG A 81 -0.78 -9.06 2.26
N GLU A 82 -0.68 -9.37 0.97
CA GLU A 82 0.17 -10.45 0.47
C GLU A 82 1.66 -10.14 0.69
N GLY A 83 2.09 -8.92 0.38
CA GLY A 83 3.44 -8.43 0.64
C GLY A 83 3.81 -8.55 2.12
N LEU A 84 2.90 -8.15 3.02
CA LEU A 84 3.12 -8.27 4.46
C LEU A 84 3.38 -9.73 4.87
N LYS A 85 2.57 -10.68 4.42
CA LYS A 85 2.75 -12.11 4.72
C LYS A 85 4.12 -12.62 4.25
N ARG A 86 4.56 -12.22 3.05
CA ARG A 86 5.87 -12.61 2.50
C ARG A 86 7.02 -12.05 3.31
N THR A 87 6.95 -10.78 3.72
CA THR A 87 7.99 -10.16 4.57
C THR A 87 8.12 -10.84 5.93
N GLN A 88 7.02 -11.38 6.48
CA GLN A 88 7.03 -12.13 7.74
C GLN A 88 7.61 -13.55 7.60
N GLN A 89 7.51 -14.16 6.41
CA GLN A 89 8.08 -15.48 6.11
C GLN A 89 9.58 -15.43 5.80
N ALA A 90 10.09 -14.27 5.37
CA ALA A 90 11.50 -14.06 5.05
C ALA A 90 12.41 -13.85 6.27
N VAL A 91 11.89 -13.98 7.50
CA VAL A 91 12.72 -14.02 8.71
C VAL A 91 13.69 -15.20 8.56
N PRO A 92 15.02 -14.99 8.64
CA PRO A 92 15.98 -16.08 8.53
C PRO A 92 15.61 -17.14 9.56
N ARG A 93 15.46 -18.39 9.11
CA ARG A 93 15.42 -19.52 10.04
C ARG A 93 16.74 -19.43 10.81
N ALA A 94 16.67 -19.07 12.09
CA ALA A 94 17.80 -19.16 12.97
C ALA A 94 18.34 -20.59 12.81
N TRP A 95 19.61 -20.71 12.42
CA TRP A 95 20.30 -21.97 12.37
C TRP A 95 20.21 -22.58 13.77
N GLU A 96 19.32 -23.54 13.96
CA GLU A 96 19.35 -24.43 15.12
C GLU A 96 20.66 -25.23 14.99
N GLY A 97 21.64 -24.83 15.79
CA GLY A 97 22.91 -25.52 16.01
C GLY A 97 23.12 -25.66 17.50
#